data_AF-A0A2M9P115-F1
#
_entry.id   AF-A0A2M9P115-F1
#
_cell.length_a   1.000
_cell.length_b   1.000
_cell.length_c   1.000
_cell.angle_alpha   90.00
_cell.angle_beta   90.00
_cell.angle_gamma   90.00
#
_symmetry.space_group_name_H-M   'P 1'
#
loop_
_entity.id
_entity.type
_entity.pdbx_description
1 polymer ?
#
loop_
_entity_poly.entity_id
_entity_poly.type
_entity_poly.pdbx_seq_one_letter_code
_entity_poly.pdbx_strand_id
1 'polypeptide(L)'
;MTTETKLPFEQEDISSYSAKNNEPAWLSELRIQAFSELEKLPMPKPDKTKIDKWNFTSFKTHAVQSEAFASLEELPEEIKSII
;
A
#
# COMPACT_ATOMS: atom_id res chain seq x y z
N MET A 1 -13.17 -16.97 18.07
CA MET A 1 -11.72 -16.91 17.81
C MET A 1 -11.44 -15.59 17.10
N THR A 2 -11.29 -14.50 17.83
CA THR A 2 -10.88 -13.20 17.28
C THR A 2 -9.37 -13.24 17.11
N THR A 3 -8.91 -13.53 15.90
CA THR A 3 -7.50 -13.37 15.54
C THR A 3 -7.20 -11.87 15.60
N GLU A 4 -6.51 -11.42 16.65
CA GLU A 4 -5.96 -10.07 16.74
C GLU A 4 -5.15 -9.82 15.46
N THR A 5 -5.70 -8.98 14.60
CA THR A 5 -5.08 -8.66 13.31
C THR A 5 -4.04 -7.58 13.61
N LYS A 6 -2.82 -8.00 13.96
CA LYS A 6 -1.69 -7.06 14.00
C LYS A 6 -1.48 -6.52 12.58
N LEU A 7 -1.78 -5.24 12.39
CA LEU A 7 -1.46 -4.54 11.15
C LEU A 7 0.07 -4.54 11.00
N PRO A 8 0.60 -4.77 9.78
CA PRO A 8 2.04 -4.79 9.56
C PRO A 8 2.67 -3.40 9.42
N PHE A 9 1.92 -2.34 9.72
CA PHE A 9 2.34 -0.95 9.61
C PHE A 9 1.64 -0.09 10.67
N GLU A 10 2.30 0.99 11.05
CA GLU A 10 1.83 1.96 12.04
C GLU A 10 1.53 3.33 11.37
N GLN A 11 0.93 4.24 12.12
CA GLN A 11 0.63 5.59 11.65
C GLN A 11 1.88 6.33 11.15
N GLU A 12 3.03 6.07 11.77
CA GLU A 12 4.32 6.69 11.45
C GLU A 12 4.89 6.19 10.10
N ASP A 13 4.57 4.94 9.72
CA ASP A 13 4.91 4.41 8.40
C ASP A 13 4.12 5.13 7.30
N ILE A 14 2.86 5.48 7.57
CA ILE A 14 1.98 6.18 6.63
C ILE A 14 2.47 7.61 6.40
N SER A 15 2.87 8.31 7.47
CA SER A 15 3.42 9.67 7.35
C SER A 15 4.77 9.67 6.62
N SER A 16 5.65 8.72 6.93
CA SER A 16 6.94 8.53 6.23
C SER A 16 6.73 8.22 4.74
N TYR A 17 5.76 7.38 4.40
CA TYR A 17 5.40 7.06 3.02
C TYR A 17 4.92 8.27 2.25
N SER A 18 4.00 9.05 2.83
CA SER A 18 3.47 10.27 2.21
C SER A 18 4.59 11.30 1.97
N ALA A 19 5.51 11.45 2.93
CA ALA A 19 6.68 12.32 2.81
C ALA A 19 7.65 11.85 1.70
N LYS A 20 7.95 10.55 1.63
CA LYS A 20 8.81 9.97 0.57
C LYS A 20 8.23 10.15 -0.83
N ASN A 21 6.91 10.09 -0.96
CA ASN A 21 6.21 10.28 -2.23
C ASN A 21 5.96 11.76 -2.58
N ASN A 22 6.42 12.69 -1.74
CA ASN A 22 6.24 14.12 -1.93
C ASN A 22 4.75 14.51 -2.10
N GLU A 23 3.87 13.82 -1.36
CA GLU A 23 2.42 14.03 -1.44
C GLU A 23 2.01 15.40 -0.83
N PRO A 24 0.91 16.02 -1.31
CA PRO A 24 0.36 17.21 -0.70
C PRO A 24 -0.09 16.97 0.75
N ALA A 25 -0.02 18.01 1.60
CA ALA A 25 -0.38 17.91 3.02
C ALA A 25 -1.79 17.36 3.28
N TRP A 26 -2.78 17.79 2.49
CA TRP A 26 -4.17 17.31 2.61
C TRP A 26 -4.30 15.80 2.41
N LEU A 27 -3.46 15.18 1.58
CA LEU A 27 -3.51 13.76 1.30
C LEU A 27 -2.88 12.96 2.45
N SER A 28 -1.78 13.46 3.02
CA SER A 28 -1.16 12.89 4.21
C SER A 28 -2.14 12.87 5.39
N GLU A 29 -2.83 13.99 5.64
CA GLU A 29 -3.87 14.10 6.66
C GLU A 29 -5.02 13.11 6.43
N LEU A 30 -5.50 12.99 5.19
CA LEU A 30 -6.55 12.04 4.82
C LEU A 30 -6.14 10.58 5.11
N ARG A 31 -4.90 10.19 4.78
CA ARG A 31 -4.40 8.84 5.07
C ARG A 31 -4.33 8.56 6.58
N ILE A 32 -3.87 9.53 7.36
CA ILE A 32 -3.80 9.44 8.81
C ILE A 32 -5.21 9.29 9.42
N GLN A 33 -6.18 10.08 8.93
CA GLN A 33 -7.57 9.98 9.36
C GLN A 33 -8.15 8.60 9.00
N ALA A 34 -7.96 8.14 7.76
CA ALA A 34 -8.44 6.84 7.31
C ALA A 34 -7.87 5.68 8.14
N PHE A 35 -6.60 5.75 8.54
CA PHE A 35 -6.00 4.77 9.44
C PHE A 35 -6.70 4.71 10.81
N SER A 36 -7.06 5.87 11.36
CA SER A 36 -7.79 5.95 12.65
C SER A 36 -9.23 5.40 12.59
N GLU A 37 -9.82 5.37 11.39
CA GLU A 37 -11.16 4.89 11.14
C GLU A 37 -11.19 3.40 10.72
N LEU A 38 -10.03 2.82 10.40
CA LEU A 38 -9.90 1.45 9.87
C LEU A 38 -10.54 0.38 10.79
N GLU A 39 -10.42 0.54 12.11
CA GLU A 39 -11.03 -0.39 13.07
C GLU A 39 -12.53 -0.11 13.33
N LYS A 40 -13.01 1.08 12.95
CA LYS A 40 -14.37 1.55 13.27
C LYS A 40 -15.33 1.34 12.09
N LEU A 41 -14.83 1.47 10.87
CA LEU A 41 -15.66 1.39 9.67
C LEU A 41 -15.96 -0.07 9.30
N PRO A 42 -17.23 -0.40 9.01
CA PRO A 42 -17.57 -1.73 8.51
C PRO A 42 -17.03 -1.93 7.10
N MET A 43 -16.70 -3.18 6.76
CA MET A 43 -16.33 -3.54 5.39
C MET A 43 -17.47 -3.22 4.40
N PRO A 44 -17.15 -2.76 3.18
CA PRO A 44 -18.15 -2.50 2.17
C PRO A 44 -18.87 -3.80 1.79
N LYS A 45 -20.15 -3.70 1.40
CA LYS A 45 -20.98 -4.84 0.99
C LYS A 45 -21.37 -4.70 -0.49
N PRO A 46 -20.50 -5.08 -1.44
CA PRO A 46 -20.83 -5.03 -2.85
C PRO A 46 -21.92 -6.06 -3.20
N ASP A 47 -22.83 -5.69 -4.10
CA ASP A 47 -24.02 -6.50 -4.43
C ASP A 47 -23.71 -7.86 -5.07
N LYS A 48 -22.59 -7.97 -5.79
CA LYS A 48 -22.27 -9.14 -6.62
C LYS A 48 -21.05 -9.93 -6.14
N THR A 49 -20.31 -9.42 -5.15
CA THR A 49 -19.02 -10.00 -4.74
C THR A 49 -18.90 -10.00 -3.22
N LYS A 50 -18.61 -11.17 -2.65
CA LYS A 50 -18.32 -11.30 -1.22
C LYS A 50 -16.85 -10.99 -0.96
N ILE A 51 -16.57 -9.86 -0.32
CA ILE A 51 -15.20 -9.39 -0.04
C ILE A 51 -14.74 -9.65 1.40
N ASP A 52 -15.59 -10.22 2.25
CA ASP A 52 -15.30 -10.46 3.69
C ASP A 52 -14.03 -11.28 3.96
N LYS A 53 -13.55 -12.04 2.97
CA LYS A 53 -12.37 -12.91 3.07
C LYS A 53 -11.15 -12.39 2.30
N TRP A 54 -11.25 -11.20 1.70
CA TRP A 54 -10.15 -10.63 0.92
C TRP A 54 -9.07 -10.11 1.87
N ASN A 55 -7.82 -10.25 1.46
CA ASN A 55 -6.69 -9.81 2.25
C ASN A 55 -6.30 -8.38 1.82
N PHE A 56 -6.56 -7.41 2.69
CA PHE A 56 -6.26 -5.98 2.45
C PHE A 56 -5.10 -5.45 3.30
N THR A 57 -4.51 -6.29 4.15
CA THR A 57 -3.54 -5.85 5.16
C THR A 57 -2.21 -6.60 5.07
N SER A 58 -2.18 -7.80 4.50
CA SER A 58 -0.96 -8.59 4.35
C SER A 58 -0.30 -8.34 3.01
N PHE A 59 0.75 -7.52 3.03
CA PHE A 59 1.61 -7.25 1.89
C PHE A 59 3.02 -7.74 2.21
N LYS A 60 3.71 -8.37 1.24
CA LYS A 60 5.12 -8.78 1.40
C LYS A 60 6.09 -7.60 1.32
N THR A 61 5.76 -6.60 0.50
CA THR A 61 6.59 -5.41 0.27
C THR A 61 5.66 -4.24 -0.07
N HIS A 62 5.69 -3.18 0.73
CA HIS A 62 4.80 -2.01 0.55
C HIS A 62 5.37 -0.97 -0.43
N ALA A 63 6.70 -0.91 -0.58
CA ALA A 63 7.35 -0.02 -1.52
C ALA A 63 8.48 -0.76 -2.23
N VAL A 64 8.43 -0.78 -3.56
CA VAL A 64 9.55 -1.23 -4.40
C VAL A 64 10.26 0.03 -4.86
N GLN A 65 11.45 0.28 -4.32
CA GLN A 65 12.33 1.32 -4.83
C GLN A 65 13.12 0.72 -5.99
N SER A 66 12.75 1.06 -7.22
CA SER A 66 13.58 0.80 -8.39
C SER A 66 14.54 1.96 -8.58
N GLU A 67 15.81 1.67 -8.76
CA GLU A 67 16.76 2.68 -9.24
C GLU A 67 16.37 3.12 -10.66
N ALA A 68 16.61 4.39 -10.97
CA ALA A 68 16.44 4.87 -12.34
C ALA A 68 17.56 4.25 -13.19
N PHE A 69 17.20 3.37 -14.12
CA PHE A 69 18.15 2.84 -15.09
C PHE A 69 18.61 3.98 -16.02
N ALA A 70 19.91 4.20 -16.11
CA ALA A 70 20.49 5.25 -16.94
C ALA A 70 20.51 4.85 -18.42
N SER A 71 20.42 3.55 -18.73
CA SER A 71 20.44 3.02 -20.09
C SER A 71 19.61 1.74 -20.25
N LEU A 72 19.24 1.42 -21.50
CA LEU A 72 18.58 0.17 -21.86
C LEU A 72 19.44 -1.07 -21.52
N GLU A 73 20.75 -0.91 -21.40
CA GLU A 73 21.71 -1.97 -21.07
C GLU A 73 21.66 -2.39 -19.60
N GLU A 74 21.10 -1.54 -18.72
CA GLU A 74 20.94 -1.85 -17.29
C GLU A 74 19.62 -2.56 -16.99
N LEU A 75 18.76 -2.73 -18.00
CA LEU A 75 17.48 -3.43 -17.83
C LEU A 75 17.70 -4.93 -17.56
N PRO A 76 16.82 -5.55 -16.74
CA PRO A 76 16.77 -7.00 -16.59
C PRO A 76 16.61 -7.71 -17.93
N GLU A 77 17.25 -8.88 -18.09
CA GLU A 77 17.19 -9.65 -19.35
C GLU A 77 15.77 -9.98 -19.81
N GLU A 78 14.87 -10.22 -18.85
CA GLU A 78 13.46 -10.48 -19.12
C GLU A 78 12.80 -9.35 -19.94
N ILE A 79 13.16 -8.09 -19.66
CA ILE A 79 12.62 -6.91 -20.33
C ILE A 79 13.35 -6.64 -21.66
N LYS A 80 14.66 -6.88 -21.72
CA LYS A 80 15.45 -6.72 -22.95
C LYS A 80 14.95 -7.59 -24.11
N SER A 81 14.31 -8.72 -23.82
CA SER A 81 13.78 -9.62 -24.87
C SER A 81 12.53 -9.11 -25.60
N ILE A 82 11.86 -8.07 -25.06
CA ILE A 82 10.56 -7.57 -25.54
C ILE A 82 10.72 -6.22 -26.29
N ILE A 83 11.91 -5.63 -26.27
CA ILE A 83 12.23 -4.32 -26.90
C ILE A 83 12.93 -4.55 -28.25
#